data_AF-A0A241VQB5-F1
#
_entry.id   AF-A0A241VQB5-F1
#
_cell.length_a   1.000
_cell.length_b   1.000
_cell.length_c   1.000
_cell.angle_alpha   90.00
_cell.angle_beta   90.00
_cell.angle_gamma   90.00
#
_symmetry.space_group_name_H-M   'P 1'
#
loop_
_entity.id
_entity.type
_entity.pdbx_description
1 polymer ?
#
loop_
_entity_poly.entity_id
_entity_poly.type
_entity_poly.pdbx_seq_one_letter_code
_entity_poly.pdbx_strand_id
1 'polypeptide(L)'
;MRNVIYLIIGCVVASCSTIPDQSYHKIKCLDRYRCSESELDTYIKAQSLNNIVIVNGWSGVNEKNLKRHKGNVYVSPKFQQFYLEYDEMGHKIENNRQLDLIKRAIDIAEKPIYLIIFIHGWHNNASIDINNPSLDTTGFPYMLARRAYAKGDMDVIGVYIGWRGEKYKNNPAKLLSIKNRALIADAIGKEGELRDDLISLTQSVNNKPTSGHSLLIGHSLGGRLLSRAFLEDLSKIENINDWSLGKNSLLVTLNAAIGADAFDKIFDNMSSADQPIQRPLWINLTSKDDKATSLYFPYARLIGRNLVDSPTSGKYTTVGHYMPYLSHEVTVIHGFDKKAECGFINPEEILNRNNTSWFELPKRENSSCATRYLYQYKNFNVSDGHYYTTVLRKLDENPEKPLGYMWNFRVDSSVIDFSKEESRVNKSSGAHNAFVQTNLGRMLDDMLFTQPLK
;
A
#
# COMPACT_ATOMS: atom_id res chain seq x y z
N MET A 1 25.87 41.77 -34.60
CA MET A 1 25.09 40.56 -34.95
C MET A 1 25.21 39.52 -33.85
N ARG A 2 24.25 39.50 -32.92
CA ARG A 2 23.95 38.39 -32.01
C ARG A 2 22.54 38.64 -31.47
N ASN A 3 21.56 38.02 -32.13
CA ASN A 3 20.16 38.09 -31.74
C ASN A 3 19.96 37.21 -30.50
N VAL A 4 19.66 37.84 -29.37
CA VAL A 4 19.14 37.18 -28.17
C VAL A 4 17.62 37.16 -28.33
N ILE A 5 17.08 35.99 -28.67
CA ILE A 5 15.63 35.75 -28.68
C ILE A 5 15.21 35.53 -27.22
N TYR A 6 14.56 36.54 -26.63
CA TYR A 6 13.77 36.34 -25.42
C TYR A 6 12.55 35.50 -25.80
N LEU A 7 12.54 34.23 -25.42
CA LEU A 7 11.34 33.40 -25.44
C LEU A 7 10.40 33.90 -24.33
N ILE A 8 9.59 34.90 -24.66
CA ILE A 8 8.38 35.21 -23.89
C ILE A 8 7.42 34.06 -24.19
N ILE A 9 7.39 33.06 -23.31
CA ILE A 9 6.31 32.06 -23.31
C ILE A 9 5.08 32.81 -22.80
N GLY A 10 4.34 33.39 -23.74
CA GLY A 10 2.99 33.85 -23.49
C GLY A 10 2.16 32.66 -23.05
N CYS A 11 1.70 32.68 -21.81
CA CYS A 11 0.56 31.88 -21.38
C CYS A 11 -0.63 32.25 -22.27
N VAL A 12 -0.81 31.53 -23.38
CA VAL A 12 -2.11 31.45 -24.04
C VAL A 12 -3.06 30.87 -23.00
N VAL A 13 -4.10 31.63 -22.68
CA VAL A 13 -5.15 31.31 -21.71
C VAL A 13 -5.92 30.08 -22.20
N ALA A 14 -5.32 28.90 -22.07
CA ALA A 14 -6.04 27.65 -22.06
C ALA A 14 -6.74 27.59 -20.70
N SER A 15 -8.08 27.61 -20.70
CA SER A 15 -8.93 27.55 -19.51
C SER A 15 -8.48 26.46 -18.54
N CYS A 16 -7.66 26.82 -17.55
CA CYS A 16 -7.33 25.95 -16.42
C CYS A 16 -8.59 25.84 -15.56
N SER A 17 -9.44 24.85 -15.86
CA SER A 17 -10.54 24.51 -14.96
C SER A 17 -9.97 23.83 -13.73
N THR A 18 -10.18 24.44 -12.57
CA THR A 18 -9.90 23.82 -11.27
C THR A 18 -10.95 22.75 -11.01
N ILE A 19 -10.53 21.70 -10.31
CA ILE A 19 -11.47 20.76 -9.69
C ILE A 19 -11.99 21.46 -8.43
N PRO A 20 -13.33 21.61 -8.26
CA PRO A 20 -13.91 22.15 -7.04
C PRO A 20 -13.37 21.43 -5.80
N ASP A 21 -13.32 22.13 -4.66
CA ASP A 21 -12.97 21.48 -3.40
C ASP A 21 -13.93 20.33 -3.09
N GLN A 22 -13.38 19.24 -2.58
CA GLN A 22 -14.06 17.95 -2.45
C GLN A 22 -15.16 18.02 -1.37
N SER A 23 -16.21 17.22 -1.55
CA SER A 23 -17.14 16.91 -0.45
C SER A 23 -16.50 15.85 0.44
N TYR A 24 -15.97 16.27 1.59
CA TYR A 24 -15.42 15.38 2.62
C TYR A 24 -16.51 14.61 3.39
N HIS A 25 -16.11 13.49 3.99
CA HIS A 25 -16.98 12.61 4.77
C HIS A 25 -17.28 13.20 6.14
N LYS A 26 -18.42 13.89 6.23
CA LYS A 26 -18.86 14.54 7.47
C LYS A 26 -19.36 13.54 8.51
N ILE A 27 -18.97 13.76 9.76
CA ILE A 27 -19.57 13.09 10.91
C ILE A 27 -20.48 14.10 11.61
N LYS A 28 -21.79 13.90 11.47
CA LYS A 28 -22.81 14.75 12.11
C LYS A 28 -23.03 14.27 13.54
N CYS A 29 -22.78 15.17 14.48
CA CYS A 29 -23.03 14.98 15.91
C CYS A 29 -23.81 16.18 16.44
N LEU A 30 -24.54 15.98 17.54
CA LEU A 30 -25.33 17.02 18.19
C LEU A 30 -24.45 18.16 18.69
N ASP A 31 -23.28 17.83 19.25
CA ASP A 31 -22.30 18.83 19.66
C ASP A 31 -21.39 19.26 18.50
N ARG A 32 -21.10 20.57 18.47
CA ARG A 32 -20.32 21.21 17.40
C ARG A 32 -18.85 20.81 17.43
N TYR A 33 -18.34 20.31 18.54
CA TYR A 33 -16.91 20.04 18.74
C TYR A 33 -16.59 18.55 18.94
N ARG A 34 -17.52 17.76 19.50
CA ARG A 34 -17.32 16.34 19.80
C ARG A 34 -18.56 15.49 19.49
N CYS A 35 -18.35 14.18 19.42
CA CYS A 35 -19.41 13.19 19.30
C CYS A 35 -19.48 12.40 20.60
N SER A 36 -20.69 12.10 21.08
CA SER A 36 -20.88 11.14 22.16
C SER A 36 -20.56 9.73 21.67
N GLU A 37 -20.19 8.84 22.60
CA GLU A 37 -19.94 7.43 22.27
C GLU A 37 -21.14 6.78 21.57
N SER A 38 -22.36 7.07 22.03
CA SER A 38 -23.59 6.52 21.44
C SER A 38 -23.80 6.93 19.98
N GLU A 39 -23.40 8.15 19.62
CA GLU A 39 -23.44 8.63 18.22
C GLU A 39 -22.39 7.88 17.40
N LEU A 40 -21.16 7.75 17.90
CA LEU A 40 -20.09 7.01 17.23
C LEU A 40 -20.45 5.53 17.03
N ASP A 41 -21.01 4.88 18.04
CA ASP A 41 -21.47 3.48 17.97
C ASP A 41 -22.55 3.28 16.90
N THR A 42 -23.40 4.29 16.68
CA THR A 42 -24.40 4.28 15.60
C THR A 42 -23.73 4.35 14.23
N TYR A 43 -22.72 5.21 14.05
CA TYR A 43 -21.92 5.25 12.82
C TYR A 43 -21.20 3.92 12.56
N ILE A 44 -20.58 3.33 13.59
CA ILE A 44 -19.86 2.06 13.47
C ILE A 44 -20.78 0.93 12.99
N LYS A 45 -21.98 0.82 13.57
CA LYS A 45 -22.99 -0.17 13.14
C LYS A 45 -23.38 0.01 11.68
N ALA A 46 -23.51 1.25 11.21
CA ALA A 46 -23.83 1.54 9.81
C ALA A 46 -22.71 1.14 8.83
N GLN A 47 -21.44 1.21 9.24
CA GLN A 47 -20.27 0.83 8.42
C GLN A 47 -20.09 -0.68 8.26
N SER A 48 -20.87 -1.50 8.97
CA SER A 48 -20.79 -2.97 8.89
C SER A 48 -21.61 -3.57 7.73
N LEU A 49 -22.33 -2.75 6.96
CA LEU A 49 -23.17 -3.17 5.83
C LEU A 49 -22.38 -3.11 4.51
N ASN A 50 -21.60 -4.15 4.23
CA ASN A 50 -20.82 -4.23 2.99
C ASN A 50 -21.49 -5.13 1.96
N ASN A 51 -21.54 -4.65 0.72
CA ASN A 51 -22.17 -5.34 -0.41
C ASN A 51 -21.15 -6.11 -1.26
N ILE A 52 -20.10 -6.66 -0.67
CA ILE A 52 -19.07 -7.41 -1.41
C ILE A 52 -19.16 -8.89 -1.03
N VAL A 53 -19.29 -9.73 -2.05
CA VAL A 53 -19.33 -11.18 -1.95
C VAL A 53 -18.05 -11.75 -2.53
N ILE A 54 -17.39 -12.61 -1.78
CA ILE A 54 -16.27 -13.43 -2.24
C ILE A 54 -16.82 -14.71 -2.84
N VAL A 55 -16.52 -14.94 -4.13
CA VAL A 55 -16.91 -16.12 -4.90
C VAL A 55 -15.73 -17.08 -4.95
N ASN A 56 -15.96 -18.35 -4.57
CA ASN A 56 -14.98 -19.43 -4.55
C ASN A 56 -13.67 -19.07 -3.82
N GLY A 57 -13.78 -18.24 -2.78
CA GLY A 57 -12.65 -17.78 -1.98
C GLY A 57 -11.70 -16.81 -2.66
N TRP A 58 -12.08 -16.26 -3.83
CA TRP A 58 -11.13 -15.54 -4.66
C TRP A 58 -11.67 -14.26 -5.31
N SER A 59 -12.76 -14.35 -6.06
CA SER A 59 -13.28 -13.19 -6.78
C SER A 59 -14.17 -12.35 -5.88
N GLY A 60 -13.79 -11.09 -5.64
CA GLY A 60 -14.67 -10.13 -4.99
C GLY A 60 -15.64 -9.53 -6.01
N VAL A 61 -16.94 -9.61 -5.73
CA VAL A 61 -18.00 -9.11 -6.61
C VAL A 61 -18.96 -8.27 -5.78
N ASN A 62 -19.35 -7.10 -6.29
CA ASN A 62 -20.44 -6.34 -5.68
C ASN A 62 -21.73 -7.16 -5.79
N GLU A 63 -22.47 -7.31 -4.69
CA GLU A 63 -23.68 -8.10 -4.59
C GLU A 63 -24.72 -7.72 -5.66
N LYS A 64 -24.84 -6.43 -6.00
CA LYS A 64 -25.74 -5.95 -7.07
C LYS A 64 -25.40 -6.50 -8.45
N ASN A 65 -24.14 -6.85 -8.68
CA ASN A 65 -23.62 -7.37 -9.94
C ASN A 65 -23.45 -8.90 -9.92
N LEU A 66 -23.78 -9.56 -8.80
CA LEU A 66 -23.51 -10.98 -8.59
C LEU A 66 -24.43 -11.86 -9.44
N LYS A 67 -23.84 -12.62 -10.36
CA LYS A 67 -24.53 -13.70 -11.07
C LYS A 67 -24.24 -15.03 -10.36
N ARG A 68 -25.30 -15.69 -9.87
CA ARG A 68 -25.17 -16.96 -9.16
C ARG A 68 -25.10 -18.14 -10.13
N HIS A 69 -24.14 -19.02 -9.92
CA HIS A 69 -23.90 -20.23 -10.71
C HIS A 69 -23.89 -21.45 -9.78
N LYS A 70 -24.49 -22.55 -10.24
CA LYS A 70 -24.53 -23.81 -9.50
C LYS A 70 -23.10 -24.34 -9.29
N GLY A 71 -22.77 -24.71 -8.06
CA GLY A 71 -21.43 -25.22 -7.68
C GLY A 71 -20.48 -24.16 -7.14
N ASN A 72 -20.80 -22.87 -7.25
CA ASN A 72 -19.98 -21.82 -6.64
C ASN A 72 -20.32 -21.63 -5.14
N VAL A 73 -19.29 -21.31 -4.36
CA VAL A 73 -19.39 -20.90 -2.96
C VAL A 73 -19.37 -19.38 -2.88
N TYR A 74 -20.26 -18.81 -2.06
CA TYR A 74 -20.45 -17.37 -1.89
C TYR A 74 -20.32 -17.00 -0.41
N VAL A 75 -19.41 -16.09 -0.07
CA VAL A 75 -19.20 -15.63 1.30
C VAL A 75 -19.25 -14.11 1.35
N SER A 76 -20.05 -13.56 2.26
CA SER A 76 -20.11 -12.11 2.52
C SER A 76 -19.29 -11.78 3.76
N PRO A 77 -17.99 -11.42 3.62
CA PRO A 77 -17.15 -11.10 4.75
C PRO A 77 -17.59 -9.79 5.42
N LYS A 78 -17.47 -9.74 6.75
CA LYS A 78 -17.72 -8.52 7.52
C LYS A 78 -16.41 -7.75 7.70
N PHE A 79 -16.43 -6.45 7.41
CA PHE A 79 -15.34 -5.52 7.64
C PHE A 79 -15.93 -4.14 7.93
N GLN A 80 -15.12 -3.20 8.38
CA GLN A 80 -15.52 -1.81 8.56
C GLN A 80 -14.64 -0.91 7.70
N GLN A 81 -15.21 0.18 7.17
CA GLN A 81 -14.47 1.18 6.41
C GLN A 81 -14.74 2.56 6.99
N PHE A 82 -13.67 3.31 7.22
CA PHE A 82 -13.69 4.67 7.70
C PHE A 82 -12.82 5.57 6.83
N TYR A 83 -13.00 6.88 7.00
CA TYR A 83 -12.24 7.91 6.31
C TYR A 83 -11.54 8.77 7.34
N LEU A 84 -10.30 9.17 7.03
CA LEU A 84 -9.54 10.16 7.78
C LEU A 84 -8.96 11.16 6.78
N GLU A 85 -9.47 12.38 6.78
CA GLU A 85 -9.27 13.33 5.68
C GLU A 85 -8.53 14.58 6.15
N TYR A 86 -7.56 15.01 5.33
CA TYR A 86 -6.68 16.15 5.61
C TYR A 86 -6.81 17.24 4.55
N ASP A 87 -6.68 18.49 4.98
CA ASP A 87 -6.51 19.63 4.09
C ASP A 87 -5.08 19.69 3.51
N GLU A 88 -4.80 20.69 2.67
CA GLU A 88 -3.47 20.87 2.06
C GLU A 88 -2.38 21.31 3.05
N MET A 89 -2.75 21.75 4.25
CA MET A 89 -1.82 22.10 5.33
C MET A 89 -1.56 20.92 6.26
N GLY A 90 -2.29 19.80 6.09
CA GLY A 90 -2.17 18.63 6.93
C GLY A 90 -3.01 18.67 8.20
N HIS A 91 -4.03 19.54 8.27
CA HIS A 91 -5.01 19.54 9.35
C HIS A 91 -6.18 18.61 9.02
N LYS A 92 -6.71 17.91 10.03
CA LYS A 92 -7.92 17.09 9.89
C LYS A 92 -9.13 17.94 9.54
N ILE A 93 -9.85 17.56 8.48
CA ILE A 93 -11.03 18.28 7.98
C ILE A 93 -12.18 18.28 8.99
N GLU A 94 -12.40 17.16 9.67
CA GLU A 94 -13.49 16.99 10.65
C GLU A 94 -12.99 17.11 12.10
N ASN A 95 -11.90 17.88 12.32
CA ASN A 95 -11.16 17.89 13.58
C ASN A 95 -10.87 16.44 14.03
N ASN A 96 -11.12 16.09 15.30
CA ASN A 96 -10.89 14.74 15.79
C ASN A 96 -12.03 13.75 15.50
N ARG A 97 -13.19 14.15 14.96
CA ARG A 97 -14.36 13.25 14.89
C ARG A 97 -14.10 11.95 14.13
N GLN A 98 -13.40 12.04 12.99
CA GLN A 98 -13.05 10.87 12.18
C GLN A 98 -12.07 9.96 12.91
N LEU A 99 -11.06 10.54 13.56
CA LEU A 99 -10.09 9.81 14.38
C LEU A 99 -10.76 9.14 15.58
N ASP A 100 -11.63 9.86 16.29
CA ASP A 100 -12.37 9.37 17.46
C ASP A 100 -13.31 8.22 17.08
N LEU A 101 -13.98 8.31 15.92
CA LEU A 101 -14.80 7.22 15.38
C LEU A 101 -13.98 5.96 15.13
N ILE A 102 -12.81 6.09 14.49
CA ILE A 102 -11.93 4.95 14.19
C ILE A 102 -11.39 4.34 15.49
N LYS A 103 -10.94 5.18 16.43
CA LYS A 103 -10.45 4.73 17.74
C LYS A 103 -11.55 4.02 18.52
N ARG A 104 -12.78 4.54 18.51
CA ARG A 104 -13.94 3.87 19.13
C ARG A 104 -14.21 2.51 18.48
N ALA A 105 -14.14 2.40 17.15
CA ALA A 105 -14.31 1.14 16.43
C ALA A 105 -13.25 0.10 16.83
N ILE A 106 -11.99 0.52 16.98
CA ILE A 106 -10.93 -0.33 17.51
C ILE A 106 -11.26 -0.73 18.95
N ASP A 107 -11.66 0.22 19.80
CA ASP A 107 -11.87 0.02 21.23
C ASP A 107 -13.02 -0.95 21.57
N ILE A 108 -14.13 -0.90 20.83
CA ILE A 108 -15.26 -1.81 21.05
C ILE A 108 -15.13 -3.18 20.36
N ALA A 109 -14.12 -3.37 19.51
CA ALA A 109 -13.90 -4.64 18.85
C ALA A 109 -13.49 -5.74 19.85
N GLU A 110 -14.16 -6.89 19.72
CA GLU A 110 -13.98 -8.05 20.61
C GLU A 110 -12.89 -9.00 20.12
N LYS A 111 -12.62 -9.02 18.80
CA LYS A 111 -11.61 -9.87 18.19
C LYS A 111 -10.23 -9.19 18.13
N PRO A 112 -9.17 -9.96 17.84
CA PRO A 112 -7.91 -9.40 17.33
C PRO A 112 -8.17 -8.44 16.16
N ILE A 113 -7.48 -7.30 16.11
CA ILE A 113 -7.69 -6.28 15.07
C ILE A 113 -6.70 -6.44 13.94
N TYR A 114 -7.20 -6.40 12.70
CA TYR A 114 -6.38 -6.14 11.53
C TYR A 114 -6.74 -4.77 10.94
N LEU A 115 -5.92 -3.77 11.26
CA LEU A 115 -6.07 -2.40 10.77
C LEU A 115 -5.37 -2.26 9.41
N ILE A 116 -6.07 -1.74 8.42
CA ILE A 116 -5.52 -1.50 7.08
C ILE A 116 -5.75 -0.04 6.73
N ILE A 117 -4.66 0.71 6.60
CA ILE A 117 -4.69 2.13 6.25
C ILE A 117 -4.22 2.28 4.81
N PHE A 118 -4.98 3.02 4.00
CA PHE A 118 -4.62 3.27 2.61
C PHE A 118 -4.61 4.77 2.30
N ILE A 119 -3.50 5.27 1.74
CA ILE A 119 -3.33 6.65 1.29
C ILE A 119 -3.21 6.71 -0.23
N HIS A 120 -4.14 7.43 -0.86
CA HIS A 120 -4.21 7.54 -2.31
C HIS A 120 -3.18 8.51 -2.93
N GLY A 121 -3.01 8.40 -4.25
CA GLY A 121 -2.10 9.24 -5.06
C GLY A 121 -2.72 10.48 -5.70
N TRP A 122 -2.00 11.05 -6.68
CA TRP A 122 -2.25 12.36 -7.33
C TRP A 122 -3.53 12.51 -8.18
N HIS A 123 -4.13 11.43 -8.68
CA HIS A 123 -5.32 11.43 -9.55
C HIS A 123 -6.56 10.90 -8.83
N ASN A 124 -6.40 10.55 -7.56
CA ASN A 124 -7.46 10.05 -6.74
C ASN A 124 -7.75 11.08 -5.66
N ASN A 125 -8.96 10.96 -5.15
CA ASN A 125 -9.47 11.77 -4.07
C ASN A 125 -10.38 10.88 -3.21
N ALA A 126 -10.82 11.39 -2.06
CA ALA A 126 -11.86 10.73 -1.27
C ALA A 126 -13.28 11.11 -1.75
N SER A 127 -13.44 11.64 -2.97
CA SER A 127 -14.74 12.13 -3.42
C SER A 127 -15.79 11.01 -3.46
N ILE A 128 -16.96 11.32 -2.94
CA ILE A 128 -18.17 10.47 -2.93
C ILE A 128 -18.91 10.55 -4.28
N ASP A 129 -18.33 11.19 -5.31
CA ASP A 129 -18.99 11.32 -6.61
C ASP A 129 -19.22 9.95 -7.27
N ILE A 130 -20.44 9.43 -7.07
CA ILE A 130 -20.94 8.15 -7.57
C ILE A 130 -20.91 8.06 -9.10
N ASN A 131 -20.83 9.20 -9.80
CA ASN A 131 -20.84 9.23 -11.26
C ASN A 131 -19.43 9.09 -11.85
N ASN A 132 -18.37 9.29 -11.05
CA ASN A 132 -16.98 9.08 -11.46
C ASN A 132 -16.11 8.69 -10.26
N PRO A 133 -16.34 7.51 -9.66
CA PRO A 133 -15.62 7.10 -8.46
C PRO A 133 -14.17 6.75 -8.80
N SER A 134 -13.23 7.15 -7.95
CA SER A 134 -11.81 6.88 -8.17
C SER A 134 -11.51 5.38 -8.13
N LEU A 135 -10.51 4.91 -8.89
CA LEU A 135 -10.11 3.48 -8.89
C LEU A 135 -9.62 3.01 -7.51
N ASP A 136 -9.12 3.94 -6.70
CA ASP A 136 -8.65 3.67 -5.34
C ASP A 136 -9.82 3.53 -4.35
N THR A 137 -10.78 4.47 -4.36
CA THR A 137 -11.99 4.39 -3.50
C THR A 137 -12.90 3.23 -3.87
N THR A 138 -12.96 2.85 -5.14
CA THR A 138 -13.69 1.64 -5.59
C THR A 138 -12.95 0.35 -5.25
N GLY A 139 -11.63 0.35 -5.23
CA GLY A 139 -10.80 -0.83 -4.95
C GLY A 139 -10.68 -1.16 -3.47
N PHE A 140 -10.52 -0.15 -2.62
CA PHE A 140 -10.26 -0.32 -1.19
C PHE A 140 -11.24 -1.28 -0.49
N PRO A 141 -12.57 -1.18 -0.66
CA PRO A 141 -13.52 -2.13 -0.07
C PRO A 141 -13.31 -3.59 -0.49
N TYR A 142 -12.89 -3.85 -1.74
CA TYR A 142 -12.59 -5.23 -2.21
C TYR A 142 -11.34 -5.79 -1.53
N MET A 143 -10.34 -4.94 -1.28
CA MET A 143 -9.16 -5.33 -0.52
C MET A 143 -9.53 -5.70 0.93
N LEU A 144 -10.39 -4.91 1.58
CA LEU A 144 -10.87 -5.19 2.93
C LEU A 144 -11.67 -6.50 2.97
N ALA A 145 -12.60 -6.69 2.03
CA ALA A 145 -13.39 -7.91 1.92
C ALA A 145 -12.52 -9.16 1.78
N ARG A 146 -11.48 -9.11 0.94
CA ARG A 146 -10.55 -10.24 0.74
C ARG A 146 -9.79 -10.58 2.02
N ARG A 147 -9.33 -9.58 2.76
CA ARG A 147 -8.59 -9.79 4.03
C ARG A 147 -9.51 -10.27 5.14
N ALA A 148 -10.74 -9.76 5.21
CA ALA A 148 -11.75 -10.25 6.14
C ALA A 148 -12.17 -11.70 5.86
N TYR A 149 -12.20 -12.11 4.59
CA TYR A 149 -12.39 -13.51 4.23
C TYR A 149 -11.19 -14.38 4.63
N ALA A 150 -9.95 -13.91 4.38
CA ALA A 150 -8.74 -14.66 4.70
C ALA A 150 -8.50 -14.80 6.22
N LYS A 151 -8.79 -13.75 6.97
CA LYS A 151 -8.56 -13.57 8.42
C LYS A 151 -9.90 -13.47 9.19
N GLY A 152 -10.80 -14.44 8.97
CA GLY A 152 -12.15 -14.42 9.58
C GLY A 152 -12.17 -14.50 11.12
N ASP A 153 -11.03 -14.82 11.72
CA ASP A 153 -10.74 -14.79 13.15
C ASP A 153 -10.40 -13.38 13.69
N MET A 154 -10.22 -12.39 12.81
CA MET A 154 -9.92 -11.00 13.16
C MET A 154 -11.05 -10.05 12.73
N ASP A 155 -11.16 -8.92 13.42
CA ASP A 155 -11.96 -7.79 12.95
C ASP A 155 -11.12 -6.91 12.02
N VAL A 156 -11.55 -6.81 10.75
CA VAL A 156 -10.87 -6.01 9.73
C VAL A 156 -11.44 -4.59 9.71
N ILE A 157 -10.58 -3.63 10.03
CA ILE A 157 -10.91 -2.19 10.04
C ILE A 157 -10.06 -1.51 8.97
N GLY A 158 -10.72 -0.94 7.97
CA GLY A 158 -10.09 -0.15 6.91
C GLY A 158 -10.19 1.35 7.18
N VAL A 159 -9.10 2.08 7.00
CA VAL A 159 -9.07 3.54 7.03
C VAL A 159 -8.54 4.05 5.69
N TYR A 160 -9.40 4.74 4.94
CA TYR A 160 -9.00 5.44 3.72
C TYR A 160 -8.59 6.87 4.06
N ILE A 161 -7.36 7.23 3.74
CA ILE A 161 -6.83 8.57 3.98
C ILE A 161 -7.02 9.44 2.75
N GLY A 162 -7.85 10.46 2.90
CA GLY A 162 -8.19 11.41 1.85
C GLY A 162 -7.42 12.71 1.96
N TRP A 163 -6.97 13.23 0.82
CA TRP A 163 -6.40 14.58 0.71
C TRP A 163 -6.60 15.12 -0.71
N ARG A 164 -6.30 16.41 -0.94
CA ARG A 164 -6.53 17.04 -2.25
C ARG A 164 -5.40 16.76 -3.26
N GLY A 165 -5.36 15.53 -3.75
CA GLY A 165 -4.36 15.01 -4.70
C GLY A 165 -4.39 15.64 -6.09
N GLU A 166 -5.56 15.88 -6.68
CA GLU A 166 -5.72 16.51 -8.01
C GLU A 166 -6.35 17.90 -7.90
N LYS A 167 -5.83 18.89 -8.67
CA LYS A 167 -6.31 20.28 -8.66
C LYS A 167 -6.83 20.78 -10.01
N TYR A 168 -6.36 20.23 -11.13
CA TYR A 168 -6.64 20.76 -12.48
C TYR A 168 -7.07 19.65 -13.44
N LYS A 169 -8.03 19.95 -14.33
CA LYS A 169 -8.58 18.95 -15.29
C LYS A 169 -7.70 18.72 -16.54
N ASN A 170 -6.83 19.66 -16.94
CA ASN A 170 -6.20 19.70 -18.29
C ASN A 170 -4.70 19.34 -18.35
N ASN A 171 -4.29 18.63 -19.42
CA ASN A 171 -3.00 17.91 -19.55
C ASN A 171 -1.68 18.70 -19.40
N PRO A 172 -1.49 19.94 -19.91
CA PRO A 172 -0.22 20.66 -19.72
C PRO A 172 -0.06 21.21 -18.29
N ALA A 173 -1.16 21.46 -17.57
CA ALA A 173 -1.12 21.87 -16.16
C ALA A 173 -0.85 20.70 -15.20
N LYS A 174 -0.95 19.44 -15.67
CA LYS A 174 -0.78 18.23 -14.83
C LYS A 174 0.67 17.97 -14.42
N LEU A 175 1.65 18.27 -15.27
CA LEU A 175 3.06 18.12 -14.90
C LEU A 175 3.52 19.22 -13.92
N LEU A 176 2.98 20.44 -14.06
CA LEU A 176 3.16 21.50 -13.05
C LEU A 176 2.39 21.18 -11.75
N SER A 177 1.26 20.47 -11.84
CA SER A 177 0.51 20.05 -10.66
C SER A 177 1.23 18.98 -9.87
N ILE A 178 1.91 18.00 -10.48
CA ILE A 178 2.53 16.91 -9.68
C ILE A 178 3.60 17.44 -8.72
N LYS A 179 4.42 18.42 -9.13
CA LYS A 179 5.41 19.04 -8.23
C LYS A 179 4.73 19.78 -7.08
N ASN A 180 3.73 20.60 -7.39
CA ASN A 180 2.98 21.31 -6.34
C ASN A 180 2.27 20.34 -5.40
N ARG A 181 1.72 19.24 -5.90
CA ARG A 181 1.05 18.21 -5.10
C ARG A 181 2.04 17.36 -4.31
N ALA A 182 3.26 17.17 -4.81
CA ALA A 182 4.35 16.56 -4.07
C ALA A 182 4.80 17.41 -2.88
N LEU A 183 4.85 18.74 -3.04
CA LEU A 183 5.11 19.66 -1.93
C LEU A 183 3.97 19.63 -0.89
N ILE A 184 2.71 19.53 -1.32
CA ILE A 184 1.59 19.33 -0.38
C ILE A 184 1.70 17.98 0.33
N ALA A 185 2.03 16.91 -0.38
CA ALA A 185 2.25 15.61 0.26
C ALA A 185 3.43 15.65 1.26
N ASP A 186 4.48 16.43 0.97
CA ASP A 186 5.56 16.68 1.92
C ASP A 186 5.07 17.45 3.15
N ALA A 187 4.27 18.51 2.98
CA ALA A 187 3.71 19.29 4.08
C ALA A 187 2.81 18.45 4.99
N ILE A 188 1.86 17.69 4.41
CA ILE A 188 0.98 16.81 5.19
C ILE A 188 1.80 15.75 5.95
N GLY A 189 2.86 15.21 5.33
CA GLY A 189 3.67 14.15 5.94
C GLY A 189 4.68 14.61 6.98
N LYS A 190 5.32 15.77 6.77
CA LYS A 190 6.37 16.30 7.66
C LYS A 190 5.84 17.21 8.75
N GLU A 191 4.86 18.05 8.42
CA GLU A 191 4.43 19.18 9.25
C GLU A 191 2.98 19.05 9.72
N GLY A 192 2.19 18.20 9.07
CA GLY A 192 0.79 17.97 9.38
C GLY A 192 0.57 17.00 10.55
N GLU A 193 -0.71 16.77 10.86
CA GLU A 193 -1.14 15.91 11.97
C GLU A 193 -1.11 14.41 11.61
N LEU A 194 -0.93 14.07 10.34
CA LEU A 194 -1.04 12.70 9.83
C LEU A 194 -0.13 11.72 10.57
N ARG A 195 1.14 12.08 10.77
CA ARG A 195 2.12 11.17 11.40
C ARG A 195 1.65 10.73 12.78
N ASP A 196 1.25 11.70 13.61
CA ASP A 196 0.83 11.45 14.99
C ASP A 196 -0.50 10.70 15.04
N ASP A 197 -1.42 10.98 14.12
CA ASP A 197 -2.68 10.23 13.99
C ASP A 197 -2.43 8.75 13.63
N LEU A 198 -1.50 8.47 12.70
CA LEU A 198 -1.13 7.10 12.32
C LEU A 198 -0.45 6.34 13.46
N ILE A 199 0.47 6.98 14.18
CA ILE A 199 1.08 6.43 15.39
C ILE A 199 -0.02 6.13 16.42
N SER A 200 -0.93 7.07 16.65
CA SER A 200 -1.99 6.89 17.63
C SER A 200 -2.94 5.75 17.27
N LEU A 201 -3.30 5.59 16.00
CA LEU A 201 -4.14 4.47 15.53
C LEU A 201 -3.44 3.12 15.69
N THR A 202 -2.19 3.01 15.26
CA THR A 202 -1.43 1.75 15.39
C THR A 202 -1.16 1.40 16.85
N GLN A 203 -0.93 2.38 17.72
CA GLN A 203 -0.84 2.17 19.17
C GLN A 203 -2.17 1.67 19.77
N SER A 204 -3.31 2.22 19.38
CA SER A 204 -4.61 1.70 19.81
C SER A 204 -4.81 0.23 19.43
N VAL A 205 -4.28 -0.21 18.29
CA VAL A 205 -4.30 -1.60 17.86
C VAL A 205 -3.30 -2.46 18.65
N ASN A 206 -2.07 -1.98 18.84
CA ASN A 206 -1.01 -2.70 19.52
C ASN A 206 -1.27 -2.89 21.03
N ASN A 207 -1.98 -1.94 21.65
CA ASN A 207 -2.31 -1.96 23.07
C ASN A 207 -3.50 -2.87 23.40
N LYS A 208 -4.19 -3.42 22.40
CA LYS A 208 -5.27 -4.39 22.62
C LYS A 208 -4.70 -5.69 23.20
N PRO A 209 -5.34 -6.27 24.23
CA PRO A 209 -4.95 -7.59 24.75
C PRO A 209 -5.01 -8.69 23.69
N THR A 210 -5.88 -8.55 22.69
CA THR A 210 -6.18 -9.55 21.68
C THR A 210 -5.14 -9.67 20.55
N SER A 211 -3.97 -9.03 20.63
CA SER A 211 -2.93 -9.00 19.58
C SER A 211 -3.42 -8.42 18.24
N GLY A 212 -3.02 -7.19 17.93
CA GLY A 212 -3.38 -6.52 16.68
C GLY A 212 -2.22 -6.43 15.68
N HIS A 213 -2.58 -6.24 14.40
CA HIS A 213 -1.64 -5.97 13.30
C HIS A 213 -2.11 -4.77 12.48
N SER A 214 -1.17 -3.96 11.99
CA SER A 214 -1.48 -2.80 11.15
C SER A 214 -0.73 -2.81 9.83
N LEU A 215 -1.44 -2.65 8.71
CA LEU A 215 -0.87 -2.53 7.37
C LEU A 215 -1.13 -1.11 6.84
N LEU A 216 -0.08 -0.33 6.62
CA LEU A 216 -0.18 1.02 6.06
C LEU A 216 0.31 0.98 4.61
N ILE A 217 -0.50 1.45 3.67
CA ILE A 217 -0.20 1.41 2.24
C ILE A 217 -0.32 2.81 1.65
N GLY A 218 0.73 3.31 1.00
CA GLY A 218 0.72 4.58 0.29
C GLY A 218 1.01 4.40 -1.19
N HIS A 219 0.11 4.84 -2.05
CA HIS A 219 0.32 4.81 -3.51
C HIS A 219 0.88 6.12 -4.05
N SER A 220 1.91 6.07 -4.90
CA SER A 220 2.40 7.24 -5.63
C SER A 220 2.68 8.42 -4.68
N LEU A 221 1.96 9.54 -4.78
CA LEU A 221 2.07 10.66 -3.83
C LEU A 221 1.62 10.31 -2.40
N GLY A 222 0.67 9.39 -2.20
CA GLY A 222 0.37 8.85 -0.86
C GLY A 222 1.54 8.04 -0.29
N GLY A 223 2.32 7.38 -1.16
CA GLY A 223 3.59 6.74 -0.79
C GLY A 223 4.66 7.76 -0.40
N ARG A 224 4.76 8.87 -1.13
CA ARG A 224 5.60 10.03 -0.74
C ARG A 224 5.18 10.54 0.64
N LEU A 225 3.87 10.70 0.86
CA LEU A 225 3.27 11.18 2.10
C LEU A 225 3.69 10.31 3.31
N LEU A 226 3.49 8.99 3.21
CA LEU A 226 3.96 8.04 4.24
C LEU A 226 5.47 8.08 4.42
N SER A 227 6.22 8.14 3.32
CA SER A 227 7.68 8.18 3.40
C SER A 227 8.14 9.39 4.21
N ARG A 228 7.55 10.55 3.93
CA ARG A 228 7.85 11.81 4.61
C ARG A 228 7.54 11.79 6.10
N ALA A 229 6.49 11.08 6.49
CA ALA A 229 6.13 10.91 7.90
C ALA A 229 7.11 9.99 8.66
N PHE A 230 7.72 8.98 8.01
CA PHE A 230 8.41 7.90 8.73
C PHE A 230 9.88 7.65 8.35
N LEU A 231 10.45 8.38 7.37
CA LEU A 231 11.88 8.27 7.00
C LEU A 231 12.80 8.50 8.20
N GLU A 232 12.52 9.55 8.99
CA GLU A 232 13.34 9.89 10.16
C GLU A 232 13.23 8.84 11.26
N ASP A 233 12.02 8.36 11.53
CA ASP A 233 11.76 7.29 12.51
C ASP A 233 12.54 6.03 12.15
N LEU A 234 12.47 5.59 10.88
CA LEU A 234 13.19 4.42 10.41
C LEU A 234 14.71 4.58 10.51
N SER A 235 15.23 5.78 10.24
CA SER A 235 16.68 6.07 10.29
C SER A 235 17.30 6.02 11.69
N LYS A 236 16.46 6.03 12.73
CA LYS A 236 16.85 6.01 14.15
C LYS A 236 16.58 4.68 14.85
N ILE A 237 16.02 3.69 14.15
CA ILE A 237 15.70 2.38 14.75
C ILE A 237 17.01 1.64 15.06
N GLU A 238 17.17 1.23 16.32
CA GLU A 238 18.22 0.30 16.73
C GLU A 238 17.65 -1.12 16.87
N ASN A 239 16.42 -1.24 17.37
CA ASN A 239 15.70 -2.49 17.52
C ASN A 239 14.23 -2.36 17.09
N ILE A 240 13.57 -3.48 16.76
CA ILE A 240 12.21 -3.47 16.22
C ILE A 240 11.16 -2.79 17.11
N ASN A 241 11.37 -2.71 18.42
CA ASN A 241 10.43 -2.04 19.33
C ASN A 241 10.53 -0.51 19.25
N ASP A 242 11.60 0.05 18.66
CA ASP A 242 11.75 1.49 18.44
C ASP A 242 10.87 2.00 17.29
N TRP A 243 10.27 1.10 16.52
CA TRP A 243 9.40 1.47 15.43
C TRP A 243 8.19 2.26 15.95
N SER A 244 8.01 3.49 15.47
CA SER A 244 6.96 4.39 15.95
C SER A 244 5.55 3.88 15.69
N LEU A 245 5.35 3.10 14.62
CA LEU A 245 4.09 2.40 14.32
C LEU A 245 3.94 1.09 15.11
N GLY A 246 4.95 0.68 15.88
CA GLY A 246 5.01 -0.54 16.66
C GLY A 246 5.35 -1.80 15.83
N LYS A 247 5.97 -2.78 16.49
CA LYS A 247 6.53 -4.00 15.86
C LYS A 247 5.56 -4.86 15.05
N ASN A 248 4.25 -4.76 15.30
CA ASN A 248 3.22 -5.49 14.56
C ASN A 248 2.66 -4.67 13.38
N SER A 249 3.36 -3.64 12.94
CA SER A 249 2.98 -2.79 11.82
C SER A 249 3.92 -2.99 10.63
N LEU A 250 3.36 -2.91 9.43
CA LEU A 250 4.09 -2.93 8.17
C LEU A 250 3.72 -1.69 7.34
N LEU A 251 4.70 -0.88 6.99
CA LEU A 251 4.55 0.24 6.07
C LEU A 251 4.90 -0.23 4.65
N VAL A 252 4.03 0.07 3.70
CA VAL A 252 4.20 -0.32 2.30
C VAL A 252 4.00 0.90 1.42
N THR A 253 4.92 1.16 0.51
CA THR A 253 4.72 2.16 -0.55
C THR A 253 4.69 1.50 -1.91
N LEU A 254 3.73 1.88 -2.74
CA LEU A 254 3.60 1.36 -4.11
C LEU A 254 3.94 2.47 -5.09
N ASN A 255 4.94 2.24 -5.95
CA ASN A 255 5.42 3.19 -6.95
C ASN A 255 5.56 4.61 -6.37
N ALA A 256 6.17 4.73 -5.20
CA ALA A 256 6.19 5.98 -4.44
C ALA A 256 6.82 7.12 -5.24
N ALA A 257 6.12 8.26 -5.27
CA ALA A 257 6.56 9.46 -5.97
C ALA A 257 7.53 10.26 -5.07
N ILE A 258 8.66 9.64 -4.73
CA ILE A 258 9.71 10.23 -3.90
C ILE A 258 11.08 9.88 -4.48
N GLY A 259 12.00 10.86 -4.48
CA GLY A 259 13.36 10.67 -4.96
C GLY A 259 14.11 9.63 -4.11
N ALA A 260 15.00 8.88 -4.75
CA ALA A 260 15.85 7.91 -4.04
C ALA A 260 16.73 8.61 -2.98
N ASP A 261 17.15 9.84 -3.25
CA ASP A 261 17.96 10.66 -2.35
C ASP A 261 17.34 10.92 -0.97
N ALA A 262 16.01 10.88 -0.87
CA ALA A 262 15.32 11.00 0.41
C ALA A 262 15.66 9.85 1.39
N PHE A 263 16.17 8.73 0.87
CA PHE A 263 16.49 7.53 1.65
C PHE A 263 17.98 7.43 2.01
N ASP A 264 18.82 8.39 1.58
CA ASP A 264 20.28 8.32 1.74
C ASP A 264 20.69 8.03 3.19
N LYS A 265 20.13 8.76 4.15
CA LYS A 265 20.40 8.57 5.58
C LYS A 265 20.12 7.15 6.06
N ILE A 266 19.06 6.50 5.57
CA ILE A 266 18.73 5.13 5.96
C ILE A 266 19.80 4.17 5.44
N PHE A 267 20.21 4.34 4.18
CA PHE A 267 21.21 3.47 3.57
C PHE A 267 22.65 3.72 4.05
N ASP A 268 22.97 4.96 4.42
CA ASP A 268 24.26 5.34 4.98
C ASP A 268 24.38 4.84 6.43
N ASN A 269 23.29 4.85 7.20
CA ASN A 269 23.25 4.36 8.58
C ASN A 269 23.07 2.83 8.68
N MET A 270 22.72 2.15 7.59
CA MET A 270 22.58 0.69 7.51
C MET A 270 23.98 0.05 7.62
N SER A 271 24.50 0.06 8.85
CA SER A 271 25.82 -0.41 9.22
C SER A 271 25.96 -1.90 8.90
N SER A 272 27.16 -2.30 8.46
CA SER A 272 27.56 -3.67 8.08
C SER A 272 27.49 -4.72 9.19
N ALA A 273 26.75 -4.47 10.26
CA ALA A 273 26.54 -5.46 11.33
C ALA A 273 25.63 -6.57 10.80
N ASP A 274 26.09 -7.81 10.88
CA ASP A 274 25.34 -9.04 10.56
C ASP A 274 24.03 -9.11 11.35
N GLN A 275 23.01 -8.38 10.89
CA GLN A 275 21.66 -8.56 11.37
C GLN A 275 21.11 -9.77 10.61
N PRO A 276 20.59 -10.80 11.32
CA PRO A 276 19.96 -11.92 10.66
C PRO A 276 18.85 -11.39 9.74
N ILE A 277 18.60 -12.10 8.63
CA ILE A 277 17.48 -11.78 7.73
C ILE A 277 16.21 -11.77 8.58
N GLN A 278 15.70 -10.58 8.84
CA GLN A 278 14.54 -10.34 9.67
C GLN A 278 13.43 -9.72 8.81
N ARG A 279 12.20 -9.89 9.28
CA ARG A 279 11.03 -9.29 8.65
C ARG A 279 11.21 -7.76 8.49
N PRO A 280 10.94 -7.18 7.30
CA PRO A 280 10.98 -5.73 7.12
C PRO A 280 9.84 -5.04 7.88
N LEU A 281 10.10 -3.82 8.34
CA LEU A 281 9.07 -2.89 8.85
C LEU A 281 8.53 -1.98 7.74
N TRP A 282 9.31 -1.82 6.67
CA TRP A 282 8.96 -1.03 5.50
C TRP A 282 9.30 -1.76 4.21
N ILE A 283 8.32 -1.91 3.31
CA ILE A 283 8.55 -2.36 1.93
C ILE A 283 8.21 -1.26 0.91
N ASN A 284 9.17 -0.88 0.07
CA ASN A 284 8.89 -0.10 -1.14
C ASN A 284 8.74 -1.06 -2.32
N LEU A 285 7.60 -1.04 -2.99
CA LEU A 285 7.32 -1.85 -4.18
C LEU A 285 7.32 -0.97 -5.41
N THR A 286 8.04 -1.38 -6.44
CA THR A 286 8.05 -0.68 -7.73
C THR A 286 7.94 -1.65 -8.88
N SER A 287 6.91 -1.48 -9.71
CA SER A 287 6.70 -2.36 -10.87
C SER A 287 7.51 -1.91 -12.07
N LYS A 288 8.18 -2.86 -12.74
CA LYS A 288 8.86 -2.64 -14.03
C LYS A 288 7.90 -2.65 -15.22
N ASP A 289 6.78 -3.36 -15.08
CA ASP A 289 5.77 -3.56 -16.13
C ASP A 289 4.54 -2.69 -15.91
N ASP A 290 4.65 -1.60 -15.15
CA ASP A 290 3.51 -0.71 -14.95
C ASP A 290 3.04 -0.13 -16.29
N LYS A 291 2.15 -0.87 -16.96
CA LYS A 291 1.52 -0.58 -18.24
C LYS A 291 0.42 0.46 -18.06
N ALA A 292 0.10 0.91 -16.84
CA ALA A 292 -0.79 2.03 -16.58
C ALA A 292 -0.19 3.39 -16.98
N THR A 293 0.67 3.40 -18.00
CA THR A 293 1.63 4.47 -18.26
C THR A 293 1.97 4.62 -19.74
N SER A 294 0.96 4.66 -20.62
CA SER A 294 1.15 5.47 -21.85
C SER A 294 1.48 6.94 -21.51
N LEU A 295 1.33 7.35 -20.24
CA LEU A 295 1.88 8.58 -19.66
C LEU A 295 3.20 8.40 -18.89
N TYR A 296 3.29 7.54 -17.88
CA TYR A 296 4.35 7.67 -16.86
C TYR A 296 5.74 7.14 -17.18
N PHE A 297 6.01 6.16 -18.04
CA PHE A 297 7.42 5.82 -18.32
C PHE A 297 8.21 7.04 -18.88
N PRO A 298 7.66 7.82 -19.83
CA PRO A 298 8.21 9.12 -20.22
C PRO A 298 8.28 10.14 -19.09
N TYR A 299 7.25 10.21 -18.23
CA TYR A 299 7.21 11.16 -17.12
C TYR A 299 8.02 10.72 -15.91
N ALA A 300 8.35 9.45 -15.66
CA ALA A 300 9.01 8.99 -14.45
C ALA A 300 10.41 9.61 -14.31
N ARG A 301 11.10 9.84 -15.43
CA ARG A 301 12.38 10.57 -15.46
C ARG A 301 12.20 12.07 -15.24
N LEU A 302 11.10 12.66 -15.74
CA LEU A 302 10.78 14.08 -15.56
C LEU A 302 10.26 14.38 -14.15
N ILE A 303 9.42 13.51 -13.63
CA ILE A 303 8.86 13.46 -12.28
C ILE A 303 10.02 13.21 -11.32
N GLY A 304 10.83 12.16 -11.51
CA GLY A 304 12.04 11.88 -10.73
C GLY A 304 12.89 13.12 -10.53
N ARG A 305 13.30 13.80 -11.61
CA ARG A 305 14.04 15.08 -11.55
C ARG A 305 13.35 16.19 -10.74
N ASN A 306 12.03 16.25 -10.75
CA ASN A 306 11.24 17.27 -10.05
C ASN A 306 10.85 16.88 -8.62
N LEU A 307 11.13 15.63 -8.21
CA LEU A 307 10.75 15.06 -6.93
C LEU A 307 11.96 14.76 -6.02
N VAL A 308 13.19 14.89 -6.54
CA VAL A 308 14.47 14.85 -5.80
C VAL A 308 14.51 15.99 -4.77
N ASP A 309 15.00 15.71 -3.58
CA ASP A 309 15.22 16.71 -2.53
C ASP A 309 16.47 17.54 -2.78
N SER A 310 17.54 16.87 -3.23
CA SER A 310 18.82 17.47 -3.56
C SER A 310 19.18 17.23 -5.03
N PRO A 311 19.00 18.21 -5.92
CA PRO A 311 19.39 18.10 -7.32
C PRO A 311 20.87 17.81 -7.57
N THR A 312 21.73 18.02 -6.56
CA THR A 312 23.17 17.74 -6.60
C THR A 312 23.53 16.31 -6.20
N SER A 313 22.57 15.51 -5.68
CA SER A 313 22.78 14.10 -5.32
C SER A 313 23.12 13.19 -6.50
N GLY A 314 22.81 13.62 -7.73
CA GLY A 314 22.90 12.79 -8.94
C GLY A 314 21.84 11.69 -9.04
N LYS A 315 20.94 11.57 -8.04
CA LYS A 315 19.89 10.54 -7.95
C LYS A 315 18.57 11.05 -8.51
N TYR A 316 18.44 11.08 -9.83
CA TYR A 316 17.26 11.63 -10.52
C TYR A 316 16.09 10.66 -10.71
N THR A 317 16.09 9.54 -10.00
CA THR A 317 15.08 8.48 -10.09
C THR A 317 14.37 8.30 -8.74
N THR A 318 13.17 7.73 -8.76
CA THR A 318 12.51 7.31 -7.53
C THR A 318 13.22 6.11 -6.90
N VAL A 319 12.97 5.85 -5.61
CA VAL A 319 13.66 4.79 -4.83
C VAL A 319 13.66 3.43 -5.53
N GLY A 320 12.54 2.99 -6.12
CA GLY A 320 12.45 1.69 -6.78
C GLY A 320 12.94 1.63 -8.22
N HIS A 321 13.46 2.73 -8.76
CA HIS A 321 14.20 2.75 -10.03
C HIS A 321 15.69 3.03 -9.83
N TYR A 322 16.13 3.28 -8.60
CA TYR A 322 17.53 3.47 -8.28
C TYR A 322 18.17 2.12 -7.93
N MET A 323 18.85 1.53 -8.91
CA MET A 323 19.46 0.20 -8.81
C MET A 323 20.24 -0.04 -7.50
N PRO A 324 21.06 0.91 -7.00
CA PRO A 324 21.82 0.69 -5.75
C PRO A 324 20.95 0.47 -4.49
N TYR A 325 19.66 0.82 -4.53
CA TYR A 325 18.74 0.68 -3.40
C TYR A 325 17.79 -0.51 -3.52
N LEU A 326 17.78 -1.21 -4.66
CA LEU A 326 16.95 -2.39 -4.86
C LEU A 326 17.49 -3.57 -4.04
N SER A 327 16.65 -4.15 -3.20
CA SER A 327 17.02 -5.34 -2.42
C SER A 327 16.60 -6.64 -3.11
N HIS A 328 15.41 -6.68 -3.69
CA HIS A 328 14.90 -7.90 -4.32
C HIS A 328 14.13 -7.65 -5.60
N GLU A 329 14.08 -8.67 -6.45
CA GLU A 329 13.10 -8.83 -7.51
C GLU A 329 12.06 -9.87 -7.11
N VAL A 330 10.78 -9.54 -7.26
CA VAL A 330 9.66 -10.48 -7.07
C VAL A 330 8.93 -10.67 -8.38
N THR A 331 8.69 -11.93 -8.74
CA THR A 331 7.76 -12.30 -9.82
C THR A 331 6.84 -13.42 -9.36
N VAL A 332 5.68 -13.57 -10.00
CA VAL A 332 4.73 -14.65 -9.75
C VAL A 332 4.55 -15.48 -11.02
N ILE A 333 4.79 -16.78 -10.90
CA ILE A 333 4.59 -17.73 -11.99
C ILE A 333 3.31 -18.52 -11.70
N HIS A 334 2.40 -18.60 -12.68
CA HIS A 334 1.21 -19.45 -12.56
C HIS A 334 1.59 -20.93 -12.64
N GLY A 335 1.07 -21.71 -11.70
CA GLY A 335 1.35 -23.12 -11.56
C GLY A 335 2.64 -23.41 -10.77
N PHE A 336 3.04 -24.67 -10.85
CA PHE A 336 4.19 -25.19 -10.14
C PHE A 336 5.44 -25.12 -11.02
N ASP A 337 6.44 -24.35 -10.57
CA ASP A 337 7.74 -24.27 -11.24
C ASP A 337 8.74 -25.24 -10.58
N LYS A 338 9.14 -26.28 -11.32
CA LYS A 338 10.10 -27.32 -10.88
C LYS A 338 11.56 -26.88 -10.94
N LYS A 339 11.88 -25.68 -11.47
CA LYS A 339 13.27 -25.23 -11.61
C LYS A 339 13.86 -24.87 -10.25
N ALA A 340 14.66 -25.78 -9.68
CA ALA A 340 15.43 -25.52 -8.48
C ALA A 340 16.60 -24.58 -8.79
N GLU A 341 16.49 -23.32 -8.41
CA GLU A 341 17.57 -22.32 -8.49
C GLU A 341 17.95 -21.88 -7.07
N CYS A 342 18.22 -22.84 -6.18
CA CYS A 342 18.50 -22.71 -4.74
C CYS A 342 17.26 -22.79 -3.83
N GLY A 343 17.30 -23.70 -2.85
CA GLY A 343 16.22 -23.88 -1.85
C GLY A 343 14.84 -24.18 -2.46
N PHE A 344 14.62 -25.40 -2.95
CA PHE A 344 13.28 -25.86 -3.29
C PHE A 344 12.56 -26.32 -2.01
N ILE A 345 11.50 -25.63 -1.61
CA ILE A 345 10.61 -26.11 -0.53
C ILE A 345 9.57 -27.04 -1.15
N ASN A 346 9.54 -28.29 -0.69
CA ASN A 346 8.59 -29.28 -1.18
C ASN A 346 7.15 -28.80 -0.95
N PRO A 347 6.27 -28.87 -1.97
CA PRO A 347 4.84 -28.60 -1.85
C PRO A 347 4.18 -29.21 -0.60
N GLU A 348 4.52 -30.45 -0.25
CA GLU A 348 3.97 -31.13 0.93
C GLU A 348 4.43 -30.52 2.27
N GLU A 349 5.60 -29.90 2.33
CA GLU A 349 6.08 -29.17 3.51
C GLU A 349 5.37 -27.82 3.68
N ILE A 350 4.92 -27.21 2.59
CA ILE A 350 4.18 -25.94 2.61
C ILE A 350 2.74 -26.15 3.07
N LEU A 351 2.09 -27.24 2.65
CA LEU A 351 0.71 -27.59 3.03
C LEU A 351 0.52 -27.76 4.54
N ASN A 352 1.59 -28.12 5.26
CA ASN A 352 1.58 -28.36 6.70
C ASN A 352 2.12 -27.18 7.54
N ARG A 353 2.61 -26.10 6.91
CA ARG A 353 3.13 -24.92 7.62
C ARG A 353 2.07 -23.82 7.65
N ASN A 354 1.53 -23.54 8.83
CA ASN A 354 0.68 -22.37 9.08
C ASN A 354 1.45 -21.03 9.00
N ASN A 355 2.80 -21.07 9.04
CA ASN A 355 3.71 -19.94 8.90
C ASN A 355 4.86 -20.35 7.97
N THR A 356 4.82 -19.90 6.72
CA THR A 356 5.99 -19.97 5.84
C THR A 356 6.62 -18.59 5.79
N SER A 357 7.81 -18.44 6.36
CA SER A 357 8.64 -17.25 6.18
C SER A 357 9.20 -17.23 4.75
N TRP A 358 8.34 -16.99 3.77
CA TRP A 358 8.72 -17.06 2.35
C TRP A 358 9.77 -16.03 1.94
N PHE A 359 10.11 -15.14 2.84
CA PHE A 359 11.10 -14.10 2.65
C PHE A 359 12.43 -14.41 3.36
N GLU A 360 12.51 -15.52 4.10
CA GLU A 360 13.79 -16.01 4.63
C GLU A 360 14.59 -16.60 3.46
N LEU A 361 15.63 -15.88 3.03
CA LEU A 361 16.55 -16.40 2.04
C LEU A 361 17.52 -17.39 2.71
N PRO A 362 17.86 -18.53 2.06
CA PRO A 362 18.87 -19.44 2.58
C PRO A 362 20.20 -18.70 2.81
N LYS A 363 20.82 -18.89 3.99
CA LYS A 363 22.06 -18.18 4.39
C LYS A 363 23.28 -18.43 3.50
N ARG A 364 23.22 -19.43 2.60
CA ARG A 364 24.34 -19.82 1.76
C ARG A 364 23.81 -20.30 0.42
N GLU A 365 23.65 -19.40 -0.53
CA GLU A 365 23.71 -19.77 -1.93
C GLU A 365 23.90 -18.52 -2.80
N ASN A 366 24.50 -18.75 -3.97
CA ASN A 366 24.97 -17.76 -4.96
C ASN A 366 24.04 -16.53 -5.10
N SER A 367 24.60 -15.33 -5.26
CA SER A 367 23.82 -14.09 -5.47
C SER A 367 22.91 -14.08 -6.71
N SER A 368 23.03 -15.09 -7.59
CA SER A 368 22.17 -15.30 -8.75
C SER A 368 20.90 -16.13 -8.47
N CYS A 369 20.77 -16.70 -7.27
CA CYS A 369 19.71 -17.64 -6.95
C CYS A 369 18.37 -17.00 -6.57
N ALA A 370 17.28 -17.72 -6.87
CA ALA A 370 15.93 -17.24 -6.65
C ALA A 370 15.14 -18.24 -5.81
N THR A 371 14.66 -17.81 -4.64
CA THR A 371 13.87 -18.67 -3.77
C THR A 371 12.44 -18.76 -4.31
N ARG A 372 11.90 -19.98 -4.38
CA ARG A 372 10.59 -20.28 -4.97
C ARG A 372 9.62 -20.76 -3.89
N TYR A 373 8.47 -20.10 -3.82
CA TYR A 373 7.42 -20.43 -2.84
C TYR A 373 6.12 -20.76 -3.52
N LEU A 374 5.66 -22.00 -3.31
CA LEU A 374 4.36 -22.44 -3.82
C LEU A 374 3.26 -21.99 -2.87
N TYR A 375 2.22 -21.37 -3.41
CA TYR A 375 1.07 -20.93 -2.63
C TYR A 375 -0.24 -21.53 -3.14
N GLN A 376 -1.07 -22.00 -2.21
CA GLN A 376 -2.41 -22.55 -2.46
C GLN A 376 -3.50 -21.57 -2.01
N TYR A 377 -4.59 -21.44 -2.76
CA TYR A 377 -5.79 -20.75 -2.26
C TYR A 377 -6.48 -21.56 -1.15
N LYS A 378 -6.85 -20.90 -0.05
CA LYS A 378 -7.60 -21.53 1.06
C LYS A 378 -8.90 -22.14 0.50
N ASN A 379 -9.14 -23.42 0.78
CA ASN A 379 -10.28 -24.24 0.29
C ASN A 379 -10.19 -24.79 -1.15
N PHE A 380 -9.01 -24.87 -1.76
CA PHE A 380 -8.80 -25.56 -3.04
C PHE A 380 -7.97 -26.83 -2.88
N ASN A 381 -8.13 -27.81 -3.78
CA ASN A 381 -7.35 -29.05 -3.75
C ASN A 381 -6.11 -28.96 -4.66
N VAL A 382 -5.01 -29.64 -4.31
CA VAL A 382 -3.73 -29.68 -5.09
C VAL A 382 -3.92 -30.21 -6.50
N SER A 383 -4.94 -31.03 -6.68
CA SER A 383 -5.39 -31.50 -7.99
C SER A 383 -5.91 -30.41 -8.92
N ASP A 384 -6.37 -29.28 -8.40
CA ASP A 384 -7.13 -28.29 -9.18
C ASP A 384 -6.21 -27.28 -9.88
N GLY A 385 -4.88 -27.38 -9.67
CA GLY A 385 -3.88 -26.61 -10.41
C GLY A 385 -3.80 -25.11 -10.11
N HIS A 386 -4.57 -24.61 -9.13
CA HIS A 386 -4.60 -23.20 -8.74
C HIS A 386 -3.50 -22.85 -7.74
N TYR A 387 -2.26 -22.89 -8.21
CA TYR A 387 -1.07 -22.49 -7.44
C TYR A 387 -0.32 -21.38 -8.14
N TYR A 388 0.47 -20.65 -7.38
CA TYR A 388 1.46 -19.75 -7.94
C TYR A 388 2.79 -19.90 -7.20
N THR A 389 3.87 -19.67 -7.94
CA THR A 389 5.23 -19.67 -7.42
C THR A 389 5.70 -18.22 -7.29
N THR A 390 5.89 -17.74 -6.05
CA THR A 390 6.56 -16.47 -5.80
C THR A 390 8.06 -16.68 -5.92
N VAL A 391 8.70 -15.90 -6.77
CA VAL A 391 10.14 -15.97 -7.05
C VAL A 391 10.77 -14.73 -6.44
N LEU A 392 11.55 -14.91 -5.36
CA LEU A 392 12.26 -13.85 -4.68
C LEU A 392 13.76 -13.95 -5.00
N ARG A 393 14.31 -12.94 -5.67
CA ARG A 393 15.73 -12.87 -6.03
C ARG A 393 16.39 -11.69 -5.32
N LYS A 394 17.47 -11.92 -4.57
CA LYS A 394 18.29 -10.82 -4.01
C LYS A 394 19.03 -10.12 -5.16
N LEU A 395 18.98 -8.79 -5.20
CA LEU A 395 19.61 -7.98 -6.26
C LEU A 395 20.94 -7.33 -5.84
N ASP A 396 21.35 -7.50 -4.58
CA ASP A 396 22.60 -6.94 -4.06
C ASP A 396 23.82 -7.75 -4.56
N GLU A 397 24.82 -7.04 -5.10
CA GLU A 397 26.11 -7.61 -5.48
C GLU A 397 26.96 -8.00 -4.27
N ASN A 398 26.68 -7.42 -3.09
CA ASN A 398 27.31 -7.79 -1.83
C ASN A 398 26.35 -8.65 -0.96
N PRO A 399 26.45 -9.99 -1.02
CA PRO A 399 25.57 -10.88 -0.26
C PRO A 399 25.67 -10.68 1.25
N GLU A 400 26.75 -10.07 1.76
CA GLU A 400 27.00 -9.82 3.18
C GLU A 400 26.37 -8.52 3.71
N LYS A 401 25.87 -7.62 2.85
CA LYS A 401 25.22 -6.39 3.34
C LYS A 401 23.87 -6.73 3.99
N PRO A 402 23.64 -6.32 5.26
CA PRO A 402 22.37 -6.53 5.92
C PRO A 402 21.28 -5.70 5.24
N LEU A 403 20.11 -6.30 5.06
CA LEU A 403 18.95 -5.65 4.44
C LEU A 403 18.19 -4.72 5.41
N GLY A 404 18.54 -4.76 6.70
CA GLY A 404 17.87 -4.08 7.82
C GLY A 404 16.34 -4.15 7.76
N TYR A 405 15.68 -3.07 8.19
CA TYR A 405 14.22 -3.01 8.33
C TYR A 405 13.48 -2.49 7.09
N MET A 406 14.17 -2.12 6.01
CA MET A 406 13.56 -1.56 4.81
C MET A 406 13.97 -2.33 3.56
N TRP A 407 12.99 -2.86 2.84
CA TRP A 407 13.23 -3.63 1.62
C TRP A 407 12.63 -2.93 0.41
N ASN A 408 13.38 -2.86 -0.70
CA ASN A 408 12.93 -2.26 -1.95
C ASN A 408 12.79 -3.35 -3.01
N PHE A 409 11.55 -3.67 -3.30
CA PHE A 409 11.16 -4.71 -4.23
C PHE A 409 10.92 -4.12 -5.61
N ARG A 410 11.64 -4.64 -6.59
CA ARG A 410 11.27 -4.53 -7.99
C ARG A 410 10.30 -5.67 -8.32
N VAL A 411 9.13 -5.34 -8.84
CA VAL A 411 8.08 -6.30 -9.18
C VAL A 411 7.66 -6.15 -10.64
N ASP A 412 6.73 -6.98 -11.09
CA ASP A 412 6.24 -6.94 -12.47
C ASP A 412 4.72 -7.17 -12.55
N SER A 413 4.17 -7.22 -13.76
CA SER A 413 2.73 -7.33 -13.98
C SER A 413 2.13 -8.60 -13.38
N SER A 414 2.90 -9.68 -13.23
CA SER A 414 2.42 -10.89 -12.56
C SER A 414 2.18 -10.70 -11.06
N VAL A 415 2.88 -9.75 -10.45
CA VAL A 415 2.71 -9.36 -9.05
C VAL A 415 1.66 -8.27 -8.92
N ILE A 416 1.57 -7.34 -9.89
CA ILE A 416 0.76 -6.09 -9.80
C ILE A 416 -0.54 -5.99 -10.62
N ASP A 417 -0.79 -6.96 -11.52
CA ASP A 417 -2.07 -7.09 -12.22
C ASP A 417 -2.96 -8.23 -11.70
N PHE A 418 -4.17 -8.33 -12.24
CA PHE A 418 -5.04 -9.50 -12.06
C PHE A 418 -4.43 -10.72 -12.75
N SER A 419 -4.64 -11.89 -12.17
CA SER A 419 -4.44 -13.13 -12.93
C SER A 419 -5.38 -13.19 -14.16
N LYS A 420 -5.02 -14.00 -15.15
CA LYS A 420 -5.85 -14.23 -16.34
C LYS A 420 -7.21 -14.83 -15.98
N GLU A 421 -7.30 -15.58 -14.90
CA GLU A 421 -8.52 -16.18 -14.39
C GLU A 421 -9.43 -15.10 -13.73
N GLU A 422 -8.85 -14.05 -13.13
CA GLU A 422 -9.59 -13.01 -12.36
C GLU A 422 -10.22 -12.03 -13.34
N SER A 423 -9.44 -11.65 -14.35
CA SER A 423 -9.88 -10.80 -15.45
C SER A 423 -11.03 -11.41 -16.27
N ARG A 424 -11.19 -12.74 -16.26
CA ARG A 424 -12.32 -13.43 -16.93
C ARG A 424 -13.63 -13.31 -16.16
N VAL A 425 -13.58 -13.30 -14.83
CA VAL A 425 -14.78 -13.20 -13.97
C VAL A 425 -15.21 -11.74 -13.81
N ASN A 426 -14.27 -10.80 -13.88
CA ASN A 426 -14.50 -9.43 -13.47
C ASN A 426 -14.14 -8.43 -14.57
N LYS A 427 -15.13 -8.09 -15.41
CA LYS A 427 -15.03 -6.95 -16.36
C LYS A 427 -15.31 -5.59 -15.69
N SER A 428 -15.76 -5.59 -14.42
CA SER A 428 -16.26 -4.43 -13.69
C SER A 428 -15.51 -4.10 -12.38
N SER A 429 -14.60 -4.96 -11.91
CA SER A 429 -13.62 -4.53 -10.92
C SER A 429 -12.62 -3.63 -11.63
N GLY A 430 -12.37 -2.44 -11.11
CA GLY A 430 -11.45 -1.47 -11.70
C GLY A 430 -10.21 -2.16 -12.28
N ALA A 431 -10.04 -2.06 -13.60
CA ALA A 431 -8.87 -2.59 -14.25
C ALA A 431 -7.65 -1.92 -13.62
N HIS A 432 -6.69 -2.71 -13.16
CA HIS A 432 -5.39 -2.27 -12.65
C HIS A 432 -5.45 -1.36 -11.41
N ASN A 433 -5.57 -1.99 -10.24
CA ASN A 433 -5.10 -1.39 -9.01
C ASN A 433 -4.27 -2.41 -8.22
N ALA A 434 -2.97 -2.15 -8.08
CA ALA A 434 -2.07 -3.01 -7.29
C ALA A 434 -2.60 -3.25 -5.84
N PHE A 435 -3.54 -2.43 -5.37
CA PHE A 435 -4.17 -2.49 -4.04
C PHE A 435 -5.10 -3.69 -3.81
N VAL A 436 -5.84 -4.13 -4.84
CA VAL A 436 -6.87 -5.18 -4.66
C VAL A 436 -6.29 -6.58 -4.79
N GLN A 437 -5.06 -6.68 -5.23
CA GLN A 437 -4.48 -7.92 -5.71
C GLN A 437 -4.29 -8.99 -4.65
N THR A 438 -4.62 -10.22 -5.02
CA THR A 438 -4.47 -11.38 -4.14
C THR A 438 -3.02 -11.73 -3.90
N ASN A 439 -2.16 -11.73 -4.93
CA ASN A 439 -0.77 -12.18 -4.76
C ASN A 439 0.05 -11.18 -3.94
N LEU A 440 0.06 -9.91 -4.33
CA LEU A 440 0.77 -8.86 -3.59
C LEU A 440 0.18 -8.67 -2.18
N GLY A 441 -1.15 -8.56 -2.07
CA GLY A 441 -1.80 -8.41 -0.77
C GLY A 441 -1.48 -9.55 0.18
N ARG A 442 -1.54 -10.79 -0.29
CA ARG A 442 -1.21 -11.98 0.51
C ARG A 442 0.25 -12.05 0.92
N MET A 443 1.18 -11.72 0.01
CA MET A 443 2.60 -11.66 0.34
C MET A 443 2.89 -10.68 1.49
N LEU A 444 2.25 -9.50 1.44
CA LEU A 444 2.35 -8.50 2.49
C LEU A 444 1.72 -8.97 3.80
N ASP A 445 0.57 -9.64 3.74
CA ASP A 445 -0.07 -10.24 4.91
C ASP A 445 0.87 -11.30 5.53
N ASP A 446 1.44 -12.22 4.75
CA ASP A 446 2.33 -13.26 5.27
C ASP A 446 3.57 -12.66 5.96
N MET A 447 4.14 -11.59 5.40
CA MET A 447 5.21 -10.82 6.06
C MET A 447 4.71 -10.17 7.35
N LEU A 448 3.58 -9.46 7.31
CA LEU A 448 3.00 -8.75 8.45
C LEU A 448 2.64 -9.68 9.62
N PHE A 449 2.20 -10.91 9.35
CA PHE A 449 1.77 -11.86 10.37
C PHE A 449 2.89 -12.81 10.82
N THR A 450 4.05 -12.78 10.15
CA THR A 450 5.22 -13.50 10.65
C THR A 450 5.84 -12.74 11.81
N GLN A 451 6.13 -13.44 12.91
CA GLN A 451 6.80 -12.83 14.06
C GLN A 451 8.20 -12.38 13.65
N PRO A 452 8.61 -11.15 14.01
CA PRO A 452 9.98 -10.74 13.79
C PRO A 452 10.95 -11.61 14.61
N LEU A 453 12.12 -11.91 14.05
CA LEU A 453 13.18 -12.58 14.79
C LEU A 453 13.62 -11.69 15.97
N LYS A 454 13.90 -12.33 17.11
CA LYS A 454 14.29 -11.66 18.36
C LYS A 454 15.71 -11.14 18.32
#